data_AF-A0AAV6B7L2-F1
#
_entry.id   AF-A0AAV6B7L2-F1
#
_cell.length_a   1.000
_cell.length_b   1.000
_cell.length_c   1.000
_cell.angle_alpha   90.00
_cell.angle_beta   90.00
_cell.angle_gamma   90.00
#
_symmetry.space_group_name_H-M   'P 1'
#
loop_
_entity.id
_entity.type
_entity.pdbx_description
1 polymer ?
#
loop_
_entity_poly.entity_id
_entity_poly.type
_entity_poly.pdbx_seq_one_letter_code
_entity_poly.pdbx_strand_id
1 'polypeptide(L)' 'MPVSLQTEVRMIKGVGPQRAELLAKRGIHMLEDLLNYLPFRYEDRIHFSRIKDVQPGGTYTLRARVMSGQAVRGMYGR' A
#
# COMPACT_ATOMS: atom_id res chain seq x y z
N MET A 1 -15.49 19.66 6.16
CA MET A 1 -16.53 19.36 5.16
C MET A 1 -17.20 18.07 5.59
N PRO A 2 -18.54 18.03 5.69
CA PRO A 2 -19.23 16.77 5.91
C PRO A 2 -19.00 15.87 4.69
N VAL A 3 -18.46 14.69 4.94
CA VAL A 3 -18.22 13.68 3.91
C VAL A 3 -19.46 12.78 3.88
N SER A 4 -20.03 12.59 2.70
CA SER A 4 -21.16 11.69 2.45
C SER A 4 -20.75 10.54 1.54
N LEU A 5 -21.57 9.49 1.46
CA LEU A 5 -21.32 8.33 0.59
C LEU A 5 -21.25 8.71 -0.91
N GLN A 6 -21.96 9.77 -1.29
CA GLN A 6 -21.98 10.34 -2.65
C GLN A 6 -20.81 11.29 -2.93
N THR A 7 -19.88 11.44 -2.00
CA THR A 7 -18.70 12.31 -2.21
C THR A 7 -17.77 11.66 -3.22
N GLU A 8 -17.38 12.40 -4.25
CA GLU A 8 -16.38 11.94 -5.22
C GLU A 8 -15.04 11.63 -4.55
N VAL A 9 -14.40 10.54 -4.99
CA VAL A 9 -13.16 10.03 -4.38
C VAL A 9 -12.00 11.01 -4.48
N ARG A 10 -11.97 11.87 -5.50
CA ARG A 10 -10.97 12.95 -5.65
C ARG A 10 -11.06 14.03 -4.56
N MET A 11 -12.22 14.21 -3.95
CA MET A 11 -12.43 15.19 -2.87
C MET A 11 -11.91 14.67 -1.51
N ILE A 12 -11.55 13.38 -1.43
CA ILE A 12 -11.00 12.77 -0.22
C ILE A 12 -9.53 13.17 -0.06
N LYS A 13 -9.16 13.65 1.13
CA LYS A 13 -7.78 13.98 1.48
C LYS A 13 -6.85 12.78 1.24
N GLY A 14 -5.81 12.97 0.43
CA GLY A 14 -4.83 11.94 0.09
C GLY A 14 -5.05 11.30 -1.29
N VAL A 15 -6.20 11.55 -1.93
CA VAL A 15 -6.49 11.14 -3.31
C VAL A 15 -6.15 12.30 -4.25
N GLY A 16 -4.93 12.32 -4.76
CA GLY A 16 -4.53 13.23 -5.83
C GLY A 16 -5.09 12.81 -7.20
N PRO A 17 -4.94 13.65 -8.25
CA PRO A 17 -5.50 13.41 -9.58
C PRO A 17 -5.06 12.06 -10.19
N GLN A 18 -3.79 11.68 -10.03
CA GLN A 18 -3.28 10.40 -10.52
C GLN A 18 -3.95 9.19 -9.85
N ARG A 19 -4.18 9.27 -8.53
CA ARG A 19 -4.85 8.18 -7.80
C ARG A 19 -6.33 8.12 -8.14
N ALA A 20 -6.99 9.26 -8.31
CA ALA A 20 -8.38 9.32 -8.74
C ALA A 20 -8.57 8.66 -10.12
N GLU A 21 -7.67 8.90 -11.07
CA GLU A 21 -7.74 8.25 -12.39
C GLU A 21 -7.51 6.73 -12.30
N LEU A 22 -6.58 6.28 -11.45
CA LEU A 22 -6.34 4.85 -11.21
C LEU A 22 -7.56 4.17 -10.61
N LEU A 23 -8.23 4.82 -9.65
CA LEU A 23 -9.44 4.32 -9.00
C LEU A 23 -10.63 4.30 -9.97
N ALA A 24 -10.79 5.34 -10.80
CA ALA A 24 -11.81 5.39 -11.85
C ALA A 24 -11.64 4.24 -12.87
N LYS A 25 -10.41 3.88 -13.24
CA LYS A 25 -10.14 2.70 -14.09
C LYS A 25 -10.58 1.36 -13.47
N ARG A 26 -10.82 1.33 -12.15
CA ARG A 26 -11.36 0.19 -11.41
C ARG A 26 -12.84 0.34 -11.06
N GLY A 27 -13.52 1.34 -11.63
CA GLY A 27 -14.94 1.62 -11.39
C GLY A 27 -15.24 2.30 -10.05
N ILE A 28 -14.22 2.87 -9.39
CA ILE A 28 -14.35 3.51 -8.07
C ILE A 28 -14.42 5.02 -8.28
N HIS A 29 -15.61 5.60 -8.11
CA HIS A 29 -15.87 7.03 -8.35
C HIS A 29 -16.31 7.76 -7.09
N MET A 30 -17.12 7.10 -6.26
CA MET A 30 -17.71 7.64 -5.04
C MET A 30 -17.11 6.98 -3.79
N LEU A 31 -17.23 7.65 -2.65
CA LEU A 31 -16.78 7.11 -1.37
C LEU A 31 -17.41 5.75 -1.06
N GLU A 32 -18.69 5.56 -1.42
CA GLU A 32 -19.38 4.28 -1.28
C GLU A 32 -18.67 3.15 -2.03
N ASP A 33 -18.28 3.38 -3.29
CA ASP A 33 -17.53 2.40 -4.10
C ASP A 33 -16.20 2.04 -3.42
N LEU A 34 -15.51 3.06 -2.89
CA LEU A 34 -14.23 2.88 -2.23
C LEU A 34 -14.34 2.10 -0.92
N LEU A 35 -15.40 2.33 -0.13
CA LEU A 35 -15.65 1.59 1.10
C LEU A 35 -16.02 0.12 0.82
N ASN A 36 -16.73 -0.14 -0.27
CA ASN A 36 -17.10 -1.48 -0.69
C ASN A 36 -15.97 -2.20 -1.44
N TYR A 37 -14.90 -1.50 -1.82
CA TYR A 37 -13.71 -2.08 -2.44
C TYR A 37 -12.77 -2.69 -1.39
N LEU A 38 -13.08 -3.93 -1.00
CA LEU A 38 -12.34 -4.64 0.04
C LEU A 38 -10.88 -4.94 -0.38
N PRO A 39 -9.94 -4.94 0.57
CA PRO A 39 -8.56 -5.35 0.32
C PRO A 39 -8.47 -6.77 -0.26
N PHE A 40 -7.57 -6.97 -1.23
CA PHE A 40 -7.32 -8.31 -1.80
C PHE A 40 -6.82 -9.31 -0.76
N ARG A 41 -5.98 -8.85 0.18
CA ARG A 41 -5.52 -9.63 1.33
C ARG A 41 -5.21 -8.72 2.50
N TYR A 42 -5.43 -9.22 3.70
CA TYR A 42 -4.93 -8.62 4.93
C TYR A 42 -3.61 -9.28 5.30
N GLU A 43 -2.58 -8.47 5.54
CA GLU A 43 -1.31 -8.95 6.09
C GLU A 43 -1.23 -8.58 7.57
N ASP A 44 -1.12 -9.58 8.45
CA ASP A 44 -0.87 -9.32 9.87
C ASP A 44 0.60 -8.93 10.07
N ARG A 45 0.81 -7.64 10.39
CA ARG A 45 2.13 -7.06 10.69
C ARG A 45 2.29 -6.68 12.17
N ILE A 46 1.40 -7.15 13.04
CA ILE A 46 1.45 -6.91 14.49
C ILE A 46 2.56 -7.76 15.12
N HIS A 47 2.72 -9.00 14.66
CA HIS A 47 3.65 -9.97 15.23
C HIS A 47 4.98 -10.00 14.46
N PHE A 48 6.07 -9.69 15.16
CA PHE A 48 7.40 -9.75 14.59
C PHE A 48 8.00 -11.15 14.74
N SER A 49 8.44 -11.72 13.62
CA SER A 49 9.20 -12.96 13.59
C SER A 49 10.67 -12.70 13.97
N ARG A 50 11.35 -13.70 14.53
CA ARG A 50 12.80 -13.63 14.74
C ARG A 50 13.50 -13.98 13.43
N ILE A 51 14.62 -13.30 13.17
CA ILE A 51 15.40 -13.50 11.93
C ILE A 51 15.83 -14.95 11.75
N LYS A 52 16.17 -15.65 12.84
CA LYS A 52 16.61 -17.05 12.79
C LYS A 52 15.52 -18.06 12.41
N ASP A 53 14.25 -17.67 12.49
CA ASP A 53 13.11 -18.57 12.33
C ASP A 53 12.46 -18.45 10.92
N VAL A 54 12.97 -17.55 10.06
CA VAL A 54 12.42 -17.34 8.71
C VAL A 54 12.86 -18.43 7.74
N GLN A 55 11.99 -18.79 6.80
CA GLN A 55 12.27 -19.78 5.76
C GLN A 55 12.08 -19.19 4.35
N PRO A 56 12.78 -19.71 3.33
CA PRO A 56 12.58 -19.28 1.94
C PRO A 56 11.13 -19.39 1.49
N GLY A 57 10.65 -18.39 0.74
CA GLY A 57 9.28 -18.36 0.21
C GLY A 57 8.21 -17.87 1.20
N GLY A 58 8.53 -17.70 2.48
CA GLY A 58 7.62 -17.13 3.46
C GLY A 58 7.59 -15.59 3.47
N THR A 59 6.47 -15.02 3.91
CA THR A 59 6.34 -13.59 4.19
C THR A 59 6.36 -13.39 5.70
N TYR A 60 7.32 -12.60 6.19
CA TYR A 60 7.52 -12.37 7.63
C TYR A 60 7.68 -10.88 7.93
N THR A 61 7.15 -10.44 9.06
CA THR A 61 7.39 -9.09 9.59
C THR A 61 8.61 -9.15 10.51
N LEU A 62 9.65 -8.36 10.23
CA LEU A 62 10.91 -8.36 11.00
C LEU A 62 11.20 -6.97 11.58
N ARG A 63 11.76 -6.94 12.79
CA ARG A 63 12.32 -5.74 13.41
C ARG A 63 13.82 -5.86 13.47
N ALA A 64 14.53 -4.97 12.79
CA ALA A 64 15.99 -4.97 12.72
C ALA A 64 16.54 -3.54 12.80
N ARG A 65 17.84 -3.41 13.08
CA ARG A 65 18.57 -2.15 13.02
C ARG A 65 19.47 -2.18 11.78
N VAL A 66 19.36 -1.15 10.95
CA VAL A 66 20.25 -0.97 9.80
C VAL A 66 21.64 -0.58 10.33
N MET A 67 22.66 -1.37 9.98
CA MET A 67 24.05 -1.13 10.40
C MET A 67 24.85 -0.35 9.37
N SER A 68 24.65 -0.68 8.09
CA SER A 68 25.30 -0.02 6.96
C SER A 68 24.42 -0.18 5.72
N GLY A 69 24.63 0.69 4.73
CA GLY A 69 24.01 0.60 3.42
C GLY A 69 25.01 1.08 2.38
N GLN A 70 25.17 0.31 1.30
CA GLN A 70 25.99 0.70 0.17
C GLN A 70 25.09 0.92 -1.04
N ALA A 71 25.30 2.04 -1.75
CA ALA A 71 24.64 2.27 -3.02
C ALA A 71 25.27 1.34 -4.06
N VAL A 72 24.57 0.26 -4.40
CA VAL A 72 24.95 -0.56 -5.55
C VAL A 72 24.48 0.19 -6.79
N ARG A 73 25.41 0.78 -7.55
CA ARG A 73 25.12 1.25 -8.90
C ARG A 73 24.89 0.03 -9.77
N GLY A 74 23.62 -0.39 -9.90
CA GLY A 74 23.21 -1.25 -10.99
C GLY A 74 23.46 -0.49 -12.29
N MET A 75 24.44 -0.95 -13.06
CA MET A 75 24.74 -0.39 -14.38
C MET A 75 23.66 -0.87 -15.36
N TYR A 76 22.45 -0.32 -15.26
CA TYR A 76 21.46 -0.39 -16.32
C TYR A 76 21.63 0.88 -17.16
N GLY A 77 22.46 0.75 -18.19
CA GLY A 77 22.61 1.77 -19.22
C GLY A 77 21.40 1.79 -20.15
N ARG A 78 21.17 2.98 -20.73
CA ARG A 78 20.37 3.31 -21.93
C ARG A 78 18.94 2.77 -22.02
#